data_AF-A0A926X2G2-F1
#
_entry.id   AF-A0A926X2G2-F1
#
_cell.length_a   1.000
_cell.length_b   1.000
_cell.length_c   1.000
_cell.angle_alpha   90.00
_cell.angle_beta   90.00
_cell.angle_gamma   90.00
#
_symmetry.space_group_name_H-M   'P 1'
#
loop_
_entity.id
_entity.type
_entity.pdbx_description
1 polymer ?
#
loop_
_entity_poly.entity_id
_entity_poly.type
_entity_poly.pdbx_seq_one_letter_code
_entity_poly.pdbx_strand_id
1 'polypeptide(L)'
;MFGKKPPSEPSKSQPPNQSQSLSNVSLTGGMVQLGQAGGNLQQNQSGALQTEQQGITATEVVTLLEQLEAAIKGSALSSAQQEELLDYLRPAKREASKETPQKELVGQNLKQVSETMKTLKDTTEAGKSLWQTGAEIFKTVAPWIGVAAAFFEL
;
A
#
# COMPACT_ATOMS: atom_id res chain seq x y z
N MET A 1 -47.16 -48.94 32.83
CA MET A 1 -46.21 -48.79 31.70
C MET A 1 -44.82 -49.12 32.22
N PHE A 2 -44.09 -49.92 31.44
CA PHE A 2 -42.69 -50.39 31.58
C PHE A 2 -41.71 -49.26 32.00
N GLY A 3 -40.59 -49.44 32.70
CA GLY A 3 -39.89 -50.60 33.26
C GLY A 3 -38.52 -50.19 33.89
N LYS A 4 -38.02 -51.06 34.79
CA LYS A 4 -36.61 -51.44 35.11
C LYS A 4 -35.58 -50.44 35.71
N LYS A 5 -35.35 -50.67 37.01
CA LYS A 5 -34.16 -50.63 37.93
C LYS A 5 -32.72 -50.75 37.33
N PRO A 6 -31.62 -50.66 38.16
CA PRO A 6 -30.60 -49.59 38.40
C PRO A 6 -29.16 -50.07 37.94
N PRO A 7 -27.99 -49.94 38.62
CA PRO A 7 -27.33 -48.97 39.53
C PRO A 7 -25.84 -48.60 39.15
N SER A 8 -25.15 -47.84 40.03
CA SER A 8 -23.69 -47.86 40.34
C SER A 8 -22.77 -46.72 39.83
N GLU A 9 -22.21 -46.01 40.83
CA GLU A 9 -21.04 -45.11 40.94
C GLU A 9 -19.73 -45.64 40.30
N PRO A 10 -18.50 -45.06 40.45
CA PRO A 10 -18.01 -43.81 41.11
C PRO A 10 -16.95 -43.02 40.28
N SER A 11 -16.44 -41.89 40.81
CA SER A 11 -14.99 -41.60 40.98
C SER A 11 -14.55 -40.17 40.68
N LYS A 12 -13.95 -39.58 41.72
CA LYS A 12 -13.07 -38.41 41.73
C LYS A 12 -12.01 -38.48 40.62
N SER A 13 -11.69 -37.34 40.02
CA SER A 13 -10.33 -36.99 39.54
C SER A 13 -10.23 -35.48 39.26
N GLN A 14 -9.78 -34.74 40.28
CA GLN A 14 -8.71 -33.73 40.26
C GLN A 14 -8.40 -32.98 38.94
N PRO A 15 -8.37 -31.64 38.91
CA PRO A 15 -7.66 -30.91 37.86
C PRO A 15 -6.14 -30.96 38.12
N PRO A 16 -5.28 -31.37 37.17
CA PRO A 16 -3.85 -31.16 37.29
C PRO A 16 -3.51 -29.72 36.89
N ASN A 17 -3.00 -28.98 37.87
CA ASN A 17 -2.07 -27.87 37.66
C ASN A 17 -0.87 -28.38 36.85
N GLN A 18 -0.62 -27.85 35.65
CA GLN A 18 0.72 -27.83 35.06
C GLN A 18 0.94 -26.52 34.28
N SER A 19 1.77 -25.67 34.87
CA SER A 19 2.50 -24.60 34.20
C SER A 19 3.42 -25.19 33.13
N GLN A 20 3.34 -24.75 31.88
CA GLN A 20 4.47 -24.81 30.96
C GLN A 20 4.49 -23.57 30.05
N SER A 21 5.49 -22.74 30.28
CA SER A 21 5.87 -21.61 29.43
C SER A 21 6.19 -22.13 28.03
N LEU A 22 5.61 -21.52 26.99
CA LEU A 22 6.16 -21.59 25.64
C LEU A 22 6.74 -20.23 25.30
N SER A 23 7.90 -19.98 25.88
CA SER A 23 8.92 -19.15 25.24
C SER A 23 9.27 -19.79 23.90
N ASN A 24 9.38 -18.94 22.87
CA ASN A 24 10.18 -19.19 21.67
C ASN A 24 9.57 -20.07 20.55
N VAL A 25 8.48 -19.60 19.94
CA VAL A 25 8.16 -19.97 18.56
C VAL A 25 8.14 -18.71 17.69
N SER A 26 9.33 -18.37 17.20
CA SER A 26 9.51 -17.52 16.02
C SER A 26 9.04 -18.31 14.79
N LEU A 27 7.78 -18.16 14.40
CA LEU A 27 7.28 -18.68 13.11
C LEU A 27 7.64 -17.70 12.00
N THR A 28 8.88 -17.82 11.56
CA THR A 28 9.35 -17.37 10.25
C THR A 28 8.53 -18.04 9.16
N GLY A 29 7.87 -17.24 8.33
CA GLY A 29 7.51 -17.54 6.94
C GLY A 29 6.81 -18.88 6.69
N GLY A 30 5.48 -18.91 6.80
CA GLY A 30 4.70 -20.03 6.30
C GLY A 30 3.21 -19.84 6.56
N MET A 31 2.45 -19.70 5.49
CA MET A 31 0.98 -19.61 5.50
C MET A 31 0.35 -20.71 6.37
N VAL A 32 -0.52 -20.33 7.30
CA VAL A 32 -1.49 -21.25 7.89
C VAL A 32 -2.88 -20.76 7.48
N GLN A 33 -3.39 -21.36 6.42
CA GLN A 33 -4.79 -21.27 6.03
C GLN A 33 -5.61 -22.01 7.09
N LEU A 34 -6.15 -21.26 8.04
CA LEU A 34 -7.03 -21.78 9.08
C LEU A 34 -8.47 -21.59 8.62
N GLY A 35 -8.96 -22.57 7.86
CA GLY A 35 -10.40 -22.77 7.75
C GLY A 35 -10.91 -23.35 9.07
N GLN A 36 -11.94 -22.74 9.66
CA GLN A 36 -13.03 -23.45 10.33
C GLN A 36 -14.14 -22.49 10.80
N ALA A 37 -15.32 -22.75 10.23
CA ALA A 37 -16.65 -22.75 10.84
C ALA A 37 -16.88 -21.99 12.17
N GLY A 38 -17.83 -21.05 12.09
CA GLY A 38 -18.92 -20.95 13.07
C GLY A 38 -18.60 -20.18 14.36
N GLY A 39 -19.15 -18.97 14.45
CA GLY A 39 -19.38 -18.29 15.72
C GLY A 39 -18.62 -16.98 15.86
N ASN A 40 -19.27 -15.90 15.46
CA ASN A 40 -19.06 -14.54 15.97
C ASN A 40 -17.59 -14.07 16.05
N LEU A 41 -16.95 -13.90 14.88
CA LEU A 41 -15.80 -13.02 14.75
C LEU A 41 -16.29 -11.57 14.93
N GLN A 42 -16.38 -11.17 16.19
CA GLN A 42 -16.45 -9.77 16.55
C GLN A 42 -15.06 -9.20 16.24
N GLN A 43 -14.88 -8.84 14.96
CA GLN A 43 -13.71 -8.19 14.39
C GLN A 43 -13.62 -6.80 15.02
N ASN A 44 -13.06 -6.76 16.24
CA ASN A 44 -12.59 -5.54 16.85
C ASN A 44 -11.27 -5.16 16.16
N GLN A 45 -11.34 -4.78 14.88
CA GLN A 45 -10.24 -4.12 14.19
C GLN A 45 -10.32 -2.63 14.51
N SER A 46 -9.89 -2.28 15.72
CA SER A 46 -9.50 -0.92 16.05
C SER A 46 -8.07 -0.71 15.57
N GLY A 47 -7.90 0.16 14.56
CA GLY A 47 -6.72 1.02 14.41
C GLY A 47 -5.47 0.43 13.76
N ALA A 48 -5.32 0.72 12.46
CA ALA A 48 -4.02 0.98 11.83
C ALA A 48 -2.94 -0.09 11.91
N LEU A 49 -3.23 -1.30 11.44
CA LEU A 49 -2.22 -2.08 10.71
C LEU A 49 -2.86 -2.44 9.38
N GLN A 50 -2.92 -1.42 8.51
CA GLN A 50 -3.21 -1.64 7.10
C GLN A 50 -2.21 -2.68 6.62
N THR A 51 -2.77 -3.75 6.10
CA THR A 51 -2.11 -4.76 5.29
C THR A 51 -1.26 -4.05 4.23
N GLU A 52 0.01 -3.76 4.53
CA GLU A 52 1.02 -3.43 3.54
C GLU A 52 1.30 -4.71 2.74
N GLN A 53 0.34 -5.02 1.87
CA GLN A 53 0.44 -6.04 0.84
C GLN A 53 1.54 -5.61 -0.12
N GLN A 54 2.73 -6.22 -0.03
CA GLN A 54 3.75 -6.37 -1.10
C GLN A 54 3.80 -5.28 -2.19
N GLY A 55 3.71 -4.02 -1.79
CA GLY A 55 3.56 -2.87 -2.68
C GLY A 55 4.41 -1.73 -2.14
N ILE A 56 4.71 -0.75 -2.99
CA ILE A 56 5.59 0.35 -2.62
C ILE A 56 5.01 1.12 -1.42
N THR A 57 5.87 1.53 -0.50
CA THR A 57 5.48 2.33 0.66
C THR A 57 5.27 3.80 0.30
N ALA A 58 4.63 4.58 1.18
CA ALA A 58 4.51 6.03 0.98
C ALA A 58 5.88 6.72 0.91
N THR A 59 6.86 6.27 1.70
CA THR A 59 8.24 6.76 1.66
C THR A 59 8.90 6.50 0.31
N GLU A 60 8.69 5.31 -0.26
CA GLU A 60 9.19 5.00 -1.60
C GLU A 60 8.50 5.84 -2.68
N VAL A 61 7.18 6.09 -2.56
CA VAL A 61 6.47 7.01 -3.45
C VAL A 61 7.10 8.39 -3.40
N VAL A 62 7.33 8.94 -2.21
CA VAL A 62 7.98 10.25 -2.05
C VAL A 62 9.36 10.25 -2.71
N THR A 63 10.15 9.20 -2.49
CA THR A 63 11.48 9.04 -3.11
C THR A 63 11.40 9.00 -4.64
N LEU A 64 10.38 8.35 -5.21
CA LEU A 64 10.14 8.34 -6.65
C LEU A 64 9.72 9.72 -7.17
N LEU A 65 8.89 10.45 -6.43
CA LEU A 65 8.50 11.82 -6.79
C LEU A 65 9.68 12.81 -6.68
N GLU A 66 10.61 12.59 -5.77
CA GLU A 66 11.87 13.35 -5.69
C GLU A 66 12.80 13.07 -6.88
N GLN A 67 12.87 11.82 -7.32
CA GLN A 67 13.60 11.47 -8.54
C GLN A 67 12.98 12.15 -9.77
N LEU A 68 11.65 12.19 -9.87
CA LEU A 68 10.97 12.93 -10.93
C LEU A 68 11.27 14.43 -10.86
N GLU A 69 11.23 15.02 -9.66
CA GLU A 69 11.60 16.43 -9.44
C GLU A 69 13.04 16.73 -9.90
N ALA A 70 13.99 15.85 -9.57
CA ALA A 70 15.37 15.97 -10.01
C ALA A 70 15.50 15.85 -11.54
N ALA A 71 14.78 14.91 -12.16
CA ALA A 71 14.75 14.75 -13.61
C ALA A 71 14.18 15.99 -14.31
N ILE A 72 13.11 16.60 -13.77
CA ILE A 72 12.54 17.85 -14.30
C ILE A 72 13.57 18.96 -14.24
N LYS A 73 14.22 19.18 -13.10
CA LYS A 73 15.24 20.23 -12.93
C LYS A 73 16.50 20.00 -13.77
N GLY A 74 16.86 18.74 -14.01
CA GLY A 74 18.01 18.35 -14.83
C GLY A 74 17.70 18.28 -16.33
N SER A 75 16.43 18.41 -16.73
CA SER A 75 16.03 18.36 -18.13
C SER A 75 16.45 19.63 -18.88
N ALA A 76 16.64 19.52 -20.19
CA ALA A 76 16.91 20.66 -21.08
C ALA A 76 15.64 21.46 -21.45
N LEU A 77 14.58 21.39 -20.63
CA LEU A 77 13.37 22.19 -20.79
C LEU A 77 13.62 23.66 -20.39
N SER A 78 12.77 24.56 -20.89
CA SER A 78 12.81 25.95 -20.44
C SER A 78 12.40 26.06 -18.96
N SER A 79 12.87 27.10 -18.27
CA SER A 79 12.53 27.32 -16.85
C SER A 79 11.02 27.39 -16.62
N ALA A 80 10.27 28.01 -17.53
CA ALA A 80 8.81 28.07 -17.43
C ALA A 80 8.16 26.68 -17.47
N GLN A 81 8.62 25.79 -18.36
CA GLN A 81 8.11 24.42 -18.46
C GLN A 81 8.51 23.57 -17.24
N GLN A 82 9.72 23.76 -16.72
CA GLN A 82 10.16 23.09 -15.50
C GLN A 82 9.31 23.54 -14.30
N GLU A 83 9.09 24.84 -14.14
CA GLU A 83 8.28 25.37 -13.04
C GLU A 83 6.83 24.88 -13.11
N GLU A 84 6.20 24.87 -14.29
CA GLU A 84 4.85 24.34 -14.47
C GLU A 84 4.73 22.89 -14.01
N LEU A 85 5.67 22.02 -14.39
CA LEU A 85 5.70 20.63 -13.93
C LEU A 85 5.89 20.52 -12.40
N LEU A 86 6.75 21.37 -11.84
CA LEU A 86 7.02 21.39 -10.40
C LEU A 86 5.83 21.89 -9.59
N ASP A 87 5.04 22.82 -10.12
CA ASP A 87 3.83 23.34 -9.46
C ASP A 87 2.78 22.24 -9.26
N TYR A 88 2.66 21.29 -10.19
CA TYR A 88 1.80 20.11 -10.02
C TYR A 88 2.46 19.00 -9.19
N LEU A 89 3.78 18.82 -9.29
CA LEU A 89 4.48 17.75 -8.57
C LEU A 89 4.62 18.01 -7.07
N ARG A 90 4.84 19.27 -6.67
CA ARG A 90 5.07 19.63 -5.26
C ARG A 90 3.88 19.29 -4.35
N PRO A 91 2.61 19.60 -4.69
CA PRO A 91 1.45 19.17 -3.92
C PRO A 91 1.34 17.64 -3.81
N ALA A 92 1.58 16.91 -4.90
CA ALA A 92 1.58 15.44 -4.90
C ALA A 92 2.58 14.88 -3.88
N LYS A 93 3.82 15.37 -3.92
CA LYS A 93 4.88 14.97 -3.00
C LYS A 93 4.54 15.31 -1.55
N ARG A 94 4.04 16.54 -1.30
CA ARG A 94 3.65 16.99 0.04
C ARG A 94 2.55 16.11 0.61
N GLU A 95 1.57 15.73 -0.20
CA GLU A 95 0.47 14.86 0.22
C GLU A 95 0.94 13.42 0.47
N ALA A 96 1.81 12.89 -0.39
CA ALA A 96 2.41 11.56 -0.23
C ALA A 96 3.28 11.44 1.03
N SER A 97 3.85 12.56 1.51
CA SER A 97 4.72 12.62 2.69
C SER A 97 3.98 12.70 4.03
N LYS A 98 2.65 12.78 4.04
CA LYS A 98 1.87 12.86 5.28
C LYS A 98 1.79 11.50 5.97
N GLU A 99 1.57 11.50 7.28
CA GLU A 99 1.28 10.27 8.03
C GLU A 99 0.05 9.54 7.49
N THR A 100 -0.95 10.29 7.01
CA THR A 100 -2.13 9.77 6.33
C THR A 100 -2.25 10.37 4.92
N PRO A 101 -1.58 9.80 3.90
CA PRO A 101 -1.61 10.32 2.54
C PRO A 101 -3.00 10.24 1.91
N GLN A 102 -3.49 11.36 1.35
CA GLN A 102 -4.68 11.33 0.49
C GLN A 102 -4.30 10.90 -0.92
N LYS A 103 -4.30 9.59 -1.16
CA LYS A 103 -3.91 8.97 -2.44
C LYS A 103 -4.64 9.57 -3.64
N GLU A 104 -5.94 9.85 -3.53
CA GLU A 104 -6.71 10.49 -4.60
C GLU A 104 -6.13 11.85 -5.01
N LEU A 105 -5.77 12.70 -4.03
CA LEU A 105 -5.14 14.00 -4.31
C LEU A 105 -3.75 13.83 -4.92
N VAL A 106 -2.96 12.86 -4.44
CA VAL A 106 -1.68 12.53 -5.09
C VAL A 106 -1.92 12.16 -6.56
N GLY A 107 -2.89 11.28 -6.83
CA GLY A 107 -3.26 10.86 -8.18
C GLY A 107 -3.67 12.02 -9.07
N GLN A 108 -4.56 12.89 -8.61
CA GLN A 108 -5.01 14.06 -9.39
C GLN A 108 -3.85 14.99 -9.75
N ASN A 109 -2.94 15.28 -8.81
CA ASN A 109 -1.78 16.11 -9.08
C ASN A 109 -0.80 15.44 -10.05
N LEU A 110 -0.52 14.13 -9.87
CA LEU A 110 0.33 13.37 -10.79
C LEU A 110 -0.28 13.22 -12.17
N LYS A 111 -1.61 13.22 -12.29
CA LYS A 111 -2.30 13.25 -13.57
C LYS A 111 -1.93 14.52 -14.35
N GLN A 112 -2.00 15.68 -13.71
CA GLN A 112 -1.61 16.95 -14.33
C GLN A 112 -0.14 16.93 -14.76
N VAL A 113 0.76 16.42 -13.92
CA VAL A 113 2.17 16.23 -14.29
C VAL A 113 2.27 15.34 -15.54
N SER A 114 1.54 14.22 -15.59
CA SER A 114 1.57 13.32 -16.75
C SER A 114 1.04 13.97 -18.04
N GLU A 115 -0.06 14.72 -17.98
CA GLU A 115 -0.65 15.39 -19.15
C GLU A 115 0.29 16.49 -19.68
N THR A 116 0.91 17.28 -18.80
CA THR A 116 1.93 18.27 -19.19
C THR A 116 3.17 17.60 -19.79
N MET A 117 3.70 16.54 -19.16
CA MET A 117 4.87 15.83 -19.69
C MET A 117 4.60 15.19 -21.05
N LYS A 118 3.39 14.68 -21.29
CA LYS A 118 2.98 14.12 -22.57
C LYS A 118 2.95 15.20 -23.67
N THR A 119 2.42 16.38 -23.36
CA THR A 119 2.46 17.53 -24.26
C THR A 119 3.92 17.92 -24.61
N LEU A 120 4.82 17.88 -23.64
CA LEU A 120 6.24 18.16 -23.83
C LEU A 120 6.96 17.10 -24.66
N LYS A 121 6.59 15.83 -24.49
CA LYS A 121 7.10 14.68 -25.26
C LYS A 121 6.78 14.80 -26.74
N ASP A 122 5.61 15.31 -27.09
CA ASP A 122 5.22 15.47 -28.49
C ASP A 122 5.83 16.73 -29.15
N THR A 123 6.41 17.63 -28.36
CA THR A 123 6.93 18.93 -28.83
C THR A 123 8.45 19.07 -28.75
N THR A 124 9.14 18.31 -27.89
CA THR A 124 10.58 18.46 -27.64
C THR A 124 11.29 17.12 -27.38
N GLU A 125 12.56 17.01 -27.78
CA GLU A 125 13.39 15.83 -27.44
C GLU A 125 13.62 15.69 -25.93
N ALA A 126 13.84 16.82 -25.24
CA ALA A 126 13.98 16.83 -23.77
C ALA A 126 12.71 16.30 -23.09
N GLY A 127 11.53 16.65 -23.60
CA GLY A 127 10.24 16.13 -23.14
C GLY A 127 10.10 14.62 -23.38
N LYS A 128 10.64 14.07 -24.47
CA LYS A 128 10.63 12.62 -24.72
C LYS A 128 11.43 11.86 -23.67
N SER A 129 12.66 12.29 -23.41
CA SER A 129 13.51 11.67 -22.39
C SER A 129 12.89 11.78 -21.00
N LEU A 130 12.35 12.95 -20.67
CA LEU A 130 11.67 13.17 -19.39
C LEU A 130 10.43 12.27 -19.26
N TRP A 131 9.63 12.14 -20.32
CA TRP A 131 8.46 11.26 -20.34
C TRP A 131 8.81 9.80 -20.11
N GLN A 132 9.92 9.30 -20.65
CA GLN A 132 10.34 7.91 -20.39
C GLN A 132 10.59 7.67 -18.90
N THR A 133 11.35 8.57 -18.25
CA THR A 133 11.60 8.50 -16.81
C THR A 133 10.32 8.64 -15.99
N GLY A 134 9.47 9.63 -16.32
CA GLY A 134 8.21 9.85 -15.63
C GLY A 134 7.24 8.68 -15.78
N ALA A 135 7.15 8.09 -16.97
CA ALA A 135 6.30 6.93 -17.25
C ALA A 135 6.64 5.72 -16.36
N GLU A 136 7.93 5.42 -16.15
CA GLU A 136 8.35 4.34 -15.24
C GLU A 136 7.96 4.63 -13.78
N ILE A 137 8.11 5.88 -13.35
CA ILE A 137 7.71 6.33 -12.02
C ILE A 137 6.19 6.21 -11.86
N PHE A 138 5.40 6.71 -12.82
CA PHE A 138 3.94 6.64 -12.80
C PHE A 138 3.43 5.20 -12.79
N LYS A 139 4.05 4.28 -13.55
CA LYS A 139 3.70 2.84 -13.51
C LYS A 139 3.91 2.24 -12.13
N THR A 140 4.99 2.63 -11.47
CA THR A 140 5.35 2.15 -10.13
C THR A 140 4.41 2.72 -9.06
N VAL A 141 4.00 3.98 -9.22
CA VAL A 141 3.15 4.69 -8.25
C VAL A 141 1.64 4.40 -8.43
N ALA A 142 1.19 4.12 -9.66
CA ALA A 142 -0.22 3.81 -9.97
C ALA A 142 -0.89 2.80 -9.02
N PRO A 143 -0.32 1.59 -8.78
CA PRO A 143 -0.94 0.61 -7.88
C PRO A 143 -1.01 1.10 -6.44
N TRP A 144 -0.05 1.91 -5.97
CA TRP A 144 -0.09 2.49 -4.63
C TRP A 144 -1.24 3.47 -4.45
N ILE A 145 -1.51 4.28 -5.48
CA ILE A 145 -2.63 5.24 -5.50
C ILE A 145 -3.98 4.52 -5.66
N GLY A 146 -3.98 3.28 -6.16
CA GLY A 146 -5.19 2.53 -6.48
C GLY A 146 -5.77 2.86 -7.85
N VAL A 147 -4.96 3.37 -8.77
CA VAL A 147 -5.34 3.68 -10.15
C VAL A 147 -4.64 2.74 -11.13
N ALA A 148 -5.22 2.56 -12.32
CA ALA A 148 -4.56 1.84 -13.42
C ALA A 148 -3.52 2.74 -14.11
N ALA A 149 -2.50 2.17 -14.75
CA ALA A 149 -1.50 2.94 -15.52
C ALA A 149 -2.15 3.81 -16.63
N ALA A 150 -3.27 3.34 -17.20
CA ALA A 150 -4.05 4.09 -18.20
C ALA A 150 -4.58 5.45 -17.67
N PHE A 151 -4.67 5.64 -16.35
CA PHE A 151 -5.02 6.92 -15.74
C PHE A 151 -4.00 8.03 -16.08
N PHE A 152 -2.73 7.66 -16.28
CA PHE A 152 -1.65 8.53 -16.71
C PHE A 152 -1.40 8.46 -18.23
N GLU A 153 -2.34 7.87 -18.98
CA GLU A 153 -2.25 7.70 -20.43
C GLU A 153 -1.00 6.95 -20.92
N LEU A 154 -0.60 5.93 -20.16
CA LEU A 154 0.56 5.06 -20.40
C LEU A 154 0.27 3.80 -21.20
#